data_AF-A0A250JIQ0-F1
#
_entry.id   AF-A0A250JIQ0-F1
#
_cell.length_a   1.000
_cell.length_b   1.000
_cell.length_c   1.000
_cell.angle_alpha   90.00
_cell.angle_beta   90.00
_cell.angle_gamma   90.00
#
_symmetry.space_group_name_H-M   'P 1'
#
loop_
_entity.id
_entity.type
_entity.pdbx_description
1 polymer ?
#
loop_
_entity_poly.entity_id
_entity_poly.type
_entity_poly.pdbx_seq_one_letter_code
_entity_poly.pdbx_strand_id
1 'polypeptide(L)'
;MVDFRNFIGKGTTSGTPLNIFAQVVFFVNVGGGEFVDLGPQQAAFKGKIDTVFYKGDLSLSLKLLEGGKAEINLNGSRASQATYTTAGSKLSIEAKFGSHDQVISFEPGGKGNVETYLSVSGSKSINVHLAPGAKPAVS
;
A
#
# COMPACT_ATOMS: atom_id res chain seq x y z
N MET A 1 -5.14 -19.72 4.49
CA MET A 1 -5.41 -18.27 4.26
C MET A 1 -4.17 -17.61 3.72
N VAL A 2 -4.36 -16.51 2.98
CA VAL A 2 -3.26 -15.72 2.40
C VAL A 2 -2.58 -14.90 3.49
N ASP A 3 -1.24 -14.91 3.52
CA ASP A 3 -0.46 -14.02 4.38
C ASP A 3 -0.09 -12.74 3.60
N PHE A 4 -0.62 -11.60 4.06
CA PHE A 4 -0.40 -10.28 3.51
C PHE A 4 1.08 -9.90 3.45
N ARG A 5 1.90 -10.39 4.39
CA ARG A 5 3.34 -10.06 4.46
C ARG A 5 4.13 -10.56 3.25
N ASN A 6 3.61 -11.55 2.52
CA ASN A 6 4.22 -12.06 1.30
C ASN A 6 4.21 -11.05 0.14
N PHE A 7 3.40 -9.97 0.24
CA PHE A 7 3.25 -8.94 -0.79
C PHE A 7 3.92 -7.62 -0.40
N ILE A 8 4.65 -7.61 0.71
CA ILE A 8 5.31 -6.45 1.28
C ILE A 8 6.83 -6.61 1.15
N GLY A 9 7.51 -5.53 0.79
CA GLY A 9 8.96 -5.48 0.72
C GLY A 9 9.60 -5.76 2.07
N LYS A 10 10.72 -6.48 2.08
CA LYS A 10 11.42 -6.93 3.29
C LYS A 10 11.85 -5.80 4.22
N GLY A 11 12.03 -4.59 3.68
CA GLY A 11 12.38 -3.41 4.47
C GLY A 11 11.16 -2.61 4.96
N THR A 12 9.95 -2.92 4.48
CA THR A 12 8.71 -2.28 4.94
C THR A 12 8.20 -3.01 6.18
N THR A 13 8.89 -2.83 7.31
CA THR A 13 8.60 -3.54 8.55
C THR A 13 7.78 -2.69 9.51
N SER A 14 7.00 -3.36 10.37
CA SER A 14 6.12 -2.69 11.33
C SER A 14 6.90 -1.72 12.22
N GLY A 15 6.40 -0.49 12.38
CA GLY A 15 7.04 0.53 13.24
C GLY A 15 8.27 1.20 12.62
N THR A 16 8.61 0.90 11.36
CA THR A 16 9.70 1.61 10.67
C THR A 16 9.16 2.81 9.90
N PRO A 17 9.85 3.97 9.97
CA PRO A 17 9.55 5.10 9.10
C PRO A 17 9.71 4.69 7.64
N LEU A 18 8.78 5.14 6.80
CA LEU A 18 8.76 4.92 5.36
C LEU A 18 8.83 6.25 4.63
N ASN A 19 9.55 6.27 3.52
CA ASN A 19 9.46 7.33 2.52
C ASN A 19 8.41 6.94 1.49
N ILE A 20 7.54 7.88 1.13
CA ILE A 20 6.52 7.70 0.09
C ILE A 20 7.02 8.41 -1.17
N PHE A 21 7.32 7.65 -2.22
CA PHE A 21 7.69 8.18 -3.52
C PHE A 21 6.54 8.06 -4.50
N ALA A 22 6.10 9.12 -5.17
CA ALA A 22 5.05 9.04 -6.18
C ALA A 22 5.59 9.18 -7.60
N GLN A 23 5.04 8.41 -8.53
CA GLN A 23 5.36 8.50 -9.96
C GLN A 23 4.45 9.52 -10.64
N VAL A 24 4.99 10.69 -10.98
CA VAL A 24 4.29 11.71 -11.80
C VAL A 24 4.94 11.82 -13.19
N VAL A 25 6.28 11.88 -13.23
CA VAL A 25 7.14 11.79 -14.44
C VAL A 25 8.47 11.12 -14.08
N PHE A 26 8.95 11.38 -12.85
CA PHE A 26 10.04 10.71 -12.15
C PHE A 26 9.58 10.43 -10.72
N PHE A 27 10.26 9.54 -9.98
CA PHE A 27 9.96 9.27 -8.58
C PHE A 27 10.49 10.41 -7.71
N VAL A 28 9.58 11.14 -7.07
CA VAL A 28 9.91 12.20 -6.11
C VAL A 28 9.51 11.73 -4.73
N ASN A 29 10.32 12.00 -3.71
CA ASN A 29 9.86 11.83 -2.34
C ASN A 29 8.76 12.87 -2.12
N VAL A 30 7.55 12.39 -1.88
CA VAL A 30 6.36 13.21 -1.71
C VAL A 30 5.81 13.11 -0.30
N GLY A 31 6.52 12.47 0.63
CA GLY A 31 5.93 12.22 1.94
C GLY A 31 6.62 11.16 2.75
N GLY A 32 6.10 10.99 3.96
CA GLY A 32 6.57 9.98 4.90
C GLY A 32 5.40 9.24 5.51
N GLY A 33 5.65 8.04 6.01
CA GLY A 33 4.63 7.22 6.64
C GLY A 33 5.20 6.11 7.50
N GLU A 34 4.32 5.19 7.84
CA GLU A 34 4.58 4.02 8.67
C GLU A 34 3.70 2.88 8.16
N PHE A 35 4.28 1.68 8.13
CA PHE A 35 3.54 0.44 7.98
C PHE A 35 3.33 -0.17 9.37
N VAL A 36 2.14 -0.69 9.59
CA VAL A 36 1.75 -1.39 10.81
C VAL A 36 1.25 -2.77 10.42
N ASP A 37 2.03 -3.79 10.79
CA ASP A 37 1.61 -5.19 10.71
C ASP A 37 0.61 -5.46 11.85
N LEU A 38 -0.64 -5.74 11.48
CA LEU A 38 -1.73 -6.06 12.42
C LEU A 38 -2.02 -7.57 12.46
N GLY A 39 -1.17 -8.38 11.82
CA GLY A 39 -1.28 -9.82 11.73
C GLY A 39 -1.23 -10.34 10.29
N PRO A 40 -1.24 -11.68 10.11
CA PRO A 40 -1.04 -12.31 8.79
C PRO A 40 -2.00 -11.84 7.70
N GLN A 41 -3.16 -11.28 8.04
CA GLN A 41 -4.18 -10.90 7.07
C GLN A 41 -4.56 -9.43 7.17
N GLN A 42 -3.87 -8.67 8.02
CA GLN A 42 -4.28 -7.33 8.39
C GLN A 42 -3.08 -6.40 8.39
N ALA A 43 -3.27 -5.24 7.81
CA ALA A 43 -2.24 -4.22 7.77
C ALA A 43 -2.86 -2.83 7.80
N ALA A 44 -2.08 -1.88 8.29
CA ALA A 44 -2.37 -0.48 8.10
C ALA A 44 -1.14 0.27 7.58
N PHE A 45 -1.39 1.26 6.74
CA PHE A 45 -0.43 2.26 6.30
C PHE A 45 -0.95 3.62 6.75
N LYS A 46 -0.07 4.41 7.34
CA LYS A 46 -0.36 5.79 7.75
C LYS A 46 0.73 6.69 7.24
N GLY A 47 0.42 7.91 6.85
CA GLY A 47 1.43 8.84 6.38
C GLY A 47 0.87 10.19 6.01
N LYS A 48 1.73 11.01 5.43
CA LYS A 48 1.40 12.31 4.86
C LYS A 48 2.00 12.41 3.48
N ILE A 49 1.21 12.86 2.53
CA ILE A 49 1.65 13.19 1.18
C ILE A 49 1.64 14.72 1.04
N ASP A 50 2.72 15.29 0.55
CA ASP A 50 2.90 16.69 0.19
C ASP A 50 3.35 16.80 -1.27
N THR A 51 2.39 17.00 -2.16
CA THR A 51 2.64 17.30 -3.58
C THR A 51 1.90 18.56 -4.00
N VAL A 52 2.24 19.09 -5.17
CA VAL A 52 1.52 20.22 -5.78
C VAL A 52 0.05 19.87 -6.07
N PHE A 53 -0.27 18.60 -6.35
CA PHE A 53 -1.60 18.14 -6.77
C PHE A 53 -2.43 17.55 -5.63
N TYR A 54 -1.79 17.10 -4.57
CA TYR A 54 -2.41 16.50 -3.38
C TYR A 54 -1.53 16.75 -2.15
N LYS A 55 -2.11 17.40 -1.14
CA LYS A 55 -1.52 17.55 0.19
C LYS A 55 -2.51 17.03 1.22
N GLY A 56 -2.08 16.08 2.04
CA GLY A 56 -2.95 15.55 3.09
C GLY A 56 -2.44 14.27 3.71
N ASP A 57 -3.18 13.81 4.71
CA ASP A 57 -2.93 12.53 5.35
C ASP A 57 -3.26 11.38 4.39
N LEU A 58 -2.50 10.29 4.53
CA LEU A 58 -2.74 9.00 3.93
C LEU A 58 -3.04 8.02 5.07
N SER A 59 -4.18 7.36 5.01
CA SER A 59 -4.53 6.26 5.91
C SER A 59 -5.15 5.15 5.08
N LEU A 60 -4.55 3.98 5.11
CA LEU A 60 -5.08 2.78 4.46
C LEU A 60 -5.09 1.67 5.50
N SER A 61 -6.25 1.07 5.77
CA SER A 61 -6.33 -0.16 6.56
C SER A 61 -7.01 -1.24 5.73
N LEU A 62 -6.46 -2.45 5.78
CA LEU A 62 -6.98 -3.59 5.04
C LEU A 62 -7.02 -4.84 5.90
N LYS A 63 -8.01 -5.68 5.62
CA LYS A 63 -8.19 -7.01 6.21
C LYS A 63 -8.61 -8.00 5.12
N LEU A 64 -7.80 -9.02 4.89
CA LEU A 64 -8.13 -10.13 4.00
C LEU A 64 -9.05 -11.11 4.73
N LEU A 65 -10.11 -11.55 4.05
CA LEU A 65 -11.10 -12.49 4.56
C LEU A 65 -11.12 -13.76 3.71
N GLU A 66 -11.79 -14.80 4.19
CA GLU A 66 -11.97 -16.02 3.41
C GLU A 66 -12.78 -15.79 2.13
N GLY A 67 -12.60 -16.67 1.16
CA GLY A 67 -13.34 -16.64 -0.11
C GLY A 67 -12.99 -15.45 -1.00
N GLY A 68 -11.79 -14.86 -0.86
CA GLY A 68 -11.32 -13.77 -1.72
C GLY A 68 -11.95 -12.42 -1.40
N LYS A 69 -12.58 -12.25 -0.23
CA LYS A 69 -13.17 -10.98 0.22
C LYS A 69 -12.15 -10.15 0.99
N ALA A 70 -12.29 -8.84 0.98
CA ALA A 70 -11.49 -7.94 1.79
C ALA A 70 -12.35 -6.88 2.47
N GLU A 71 -11.86 -6.34 3.58
CA GLU A 71 -12.32 -5.07 4.12
C GLU A 71 -11.23 -4.04 3.90
N ILE A 72 -11.60 -2.86 3.40
CA ILE A 72 -10.64 -1.79 3.14
C ILE A 72 -11.23 -0.45 3.56
N ASN A 73 -10.39 0.37 4.18
CA ASN A 73 -10.69 1.75 4.53
C ASN A 73 -9.55 2.63 4.03
N LEU A 74 -9.88 3.62 3.24
CA LEU A 74 -8.95 4.59 2.65
C LEU A 74 -9.36 5.99 3.09
N ASN A 75 -8.48 6.69 3.81
CA ASN A 75 -8.67 8.03 4.34
C ASN A 75 -10.01 8.21 5.08
N GLY A 76 -10.43 7.20 5.85
CA GLY A 76 -11.70 7.20 6.59
C GLY A 76 -12.90 6.72 5.78
N SER A 77 -12.78 6.55 4.46
CA SER A 77 -13.83 5.98 3.61
C SER A 77 -13.73 4.45 3.58
N ARG A 78 -14.74 3.76 4.09
CA ARG A 78 -14.84 2.30 4.00
C ARG A 78 -15.40 1.91 2.63
N ALA A 79 -14.78 0.94 1.96
CA ALA A 79 -15.36 0.38 0.74
C ALA A 79 -16.63 -0.41 1.06
N SER A 80 -17.66 -0.26 0.22
CA SER A 80 -18.91 -1.02 0.35
C SER A 80 -18.75 -2.47 -0.10
N GLN A 81 -17.79 -2.72 -0.99
CA GLN A 81 -17.43 -4.04 -1.47
C GLN A 81 -15.92 -4.05 -1.74
N ALA A 82 -15.24 -5.11 -1.34
CA ALA A 82 -13.88 -5.36 -1.78
C ALA A 82 -13.58 -6.85 -1.91
N THR A 83 -12.85 -7.19 -2.96
CA THR A 83 -12.37 -8.55 -3.26
C THR A 83 -10.90 -8.50 -3.59
N TYR A 84 -10.17 -9.56 -3.27
CA TYR A 84 -8.75 -9.66 -3.55
C TYR A 84 -8.40 -10.87 -4.41
N THR A 85 -7.36 -10.70 -5.22
CA THR A 85 -6.72 -11.75 -6.00
C THR A 85 -5.22 -11.72 -5.76
N THR A 86 -4.57 -12.88 -5.91
CA THR A 86 -3.12 -13.02 -5.77
C THR A 86 -2.54 -13.65 -7.01
N ALA A 87 -1.47 -13.07 -7.54
CA ALA A 87 -0.72 -13.61 -8.68
C ALA A 87 0.78 -13.51 -8.38
N GLY A 88 1.41 -14.65 -8.08
CA GLY A 88 2.81 -14.66 -7.62
C GLY A 88 3.00 -13.82 -6.36
N SER A 89 3.87 -12.82 -6.41
CA SER A 89 4.15 -11.86 -5.33
C SER A 89 3.29 -10.60 -5.38
N LYS A 90 2.22 -10.59 -6.18
CA LYS A 90 1.30 -9.45 -6.29
C LYS A 90 -0.04 -9.76 -5.63
N LEU A 91 -0.48 -8.86 -4.76
CA LEU A 91 -1.84 -8.78 -4.24
C LEU A 91 -2.56 -7.64 -4.94
N SER A 92 -3.78 -7.89 -5.42
CA SER A 92 -4.65 -6.85 -5.98
C SER A 92 -6.00 -6.89 -5.29
N ILE A 93 -6.49 -5.71 -4.88
CA ILE A 93 -7.76 -5.53 -4.18
C ILE A 93 -8.62 -4.61 -5.03
N GLU A 94 -9.70 -5.16 -5.58
CA GLU A 94 -10.75 -4.40 -6.23
C GLU A 94 -11.71 -3.92 -5.15
N ALA A 95 -11.91 -2.61 -5.04
CA ALA A 95 -12.67 -1.97 -3.97
C ALA A 95 -13.60 -0.89 -4.51
N LYS A 96 -14.83 -0.84 -3.99
CA LYS A 96 -15.82 0.16 -4.35
C LYS A 96 -16.01 1.17 -3.23
N PHE A 97 -15.64 2.43 -3.49
CA PHE A 97 -15.83 3.56 -2.58
C PHE A 97 -16.95 4.46 -3.12
N GLY A 98 -18.17 4.26 -2.60
CA GLY A 98 -19.36 4.94 -3.12
C GLY A 98 -19.65 4.54 -4.57
N SER A 99 -19.61 5.50 -5.49
CA SER A 99 -19.77 5.28 -6.94
C SER A 99 -18.45 5.02 -7.68
N HIS A 100 -17.31 4.98 -6.98
CA HIS A 100 -15.99 4.86 -7.59
C HIS A 100 -15.38 3.48 -7.33
N ASP A 101 -15.02 2.79 -8.42
CA ASP A 101 -14.24 1.56 -8.35
C ASP A 101 -12.75 1.90 -8.38
N GLN A 102 -11.98 1.24 -7.52
CA GLN A 102 -10.53 1.39 -7.42
C GLN A 102 -9.88 0.01 -7.30
N VAL A 103 -8.69 -0.13 -7.90
CA VAL A 103 -7.84 -1.30 -7.73
C VAL A 103 -6.60 -0.90 -6.98
N ILE A 104 -6.39 -1.52 -5.83
CA ILE A 104 -5.26 -1.29 -4.93
C ILE A 104 -4.34 -2.49 -5.01
N SER A 105 -3.11 -2.31 -5.48
CA SER A 105 -2.15 -3.39 -5.65
C SER A 105 -0.92 -3.23 -4.75
N PHE A 106 -0.41 -4.34 -4.25
CA PHE A 106 0.82 -4.45 -3.47
C PHE A 106 1.75 -5.46 -4.13
N GLU A 107 3.02 -5.10 -4.27
CA GLU A 107 4.07 -6.02 -4.68
C GLU A 107 5.43 -5.64 -4.05
N PRO A 108 6.27 -6.60 -3.66
CA PRO A 108 7.66 -6.34 -3.31
C PRO A 108 8.43 -5.82 -4.51
N GLY A 109 9.28 -4.81 -4.29
CA GLY A 109 10.04 -4.14 -5.33
C GLY A 109 11.39 -3.58 -4.84
N GLY A 110 12.05 -2.80 -5.70
CA GLY A 110 13.38 -2.27 -5.44
C GLY A 110 14.49 -3.33 -5.45
N LYS A 111 15.74 -2.88 -5.25
CA LYS A 111 16.90 -3.79 -5.24
C LYS A 111 16.79 -4.74 -4.03
N GLY A 112 16.66 -6.04 -4.29
CA GLY A 112 16.56 -7.07 -3.25
C GLY A 112 15.18 -7.23 -2.61
N ASN A 113 14.12 -6.72 -3.25
CA ASN A 113 12.73 -6.75 -2.75
C ASN A 113 12.57 -6.04 -1.38
N VAL A 114 13.31 -4.95 -1.20
CA VAL A 114 13.36 -4.18 0.05
C VAL A 114 12.18 -3.19 0.15
N GLU A 115 11.69 -2.72 -0.99
CA GLU A 115 10.63 -1.71 -1.09
C GLU A 115 9.27 -2.38 -1.31
N THR A 116 8.19 -1.68 -0.97
CA THR A 116 6.83 -2.09 -1.34
C THR A 116 6.29 -1.14 -2.39
N TYR A 117 5.91 -1.66 -3.55
CA TYR A 117 5.18 -0.90 -4.54
C TYR A 117 3.69 -1.01 -4.23
N LEU A 118 3.06 0.15 -4.03
CA LEU A 118 1.64 0.32 -3.80
C LEU A 118 1.08 1.11 -4.97
N SER A 119 0.12 0.55 -5.70
CA SER A 119 -0.60 1.26 -6.75
C SER A 119 -2.06 1.39 -6.35
N VAL A 120 -2.65 2.57 -6.57
CA VAL A 120 -4.10 2.79 -6.50
C VAL A 120 -4.52 3.29 -7.87
N SER A 121 -5.32 2.50 -8.58
CA SER A 121 -5.80 2.79 -9.92
C SER A 121 -7.32 2.94 -9.93
N GLY A 122 -7.83 3.84 -10.78
CA GLY A 122 -9.25 4.23 -10.83
C GLY A 122 -9.41 5.38 -11.83
N SER A 123 -10.10 6.45 -11.45
CA SER A 123 -10.20 7.67 -12.29
C SER A 123 -8.86 8.43 -12.42
N LYS A 124 -7.96 8.26 -11.44
CA LYS A 124 -6.56 8.68 -11.49
C LYS A 124 -5.71 7.57 -10.89
N SER A 125 -4.63 7.21 -11.57
CA SER A 125 -3.69 6.20 -11.07
C SER A 125 -2.58 6.89 -10.27
N ILE A 126 -2.34 6.40 -9.06
CA ILE A 126 -1.26 6.82 -8.18
C ILE A 126 -0.40 5.59 -7.93
N ASN A 127 0.85 5.63 -8.39
CA ASN A 127 1.86 4.64 -8.02
C ASN A 127 2.75 5.24 -6.96
N VAL A 128 2.81 4.59 -5.80
CA VAL A 128 3.74 4.94 -4.74
C VAL A 128 4.69 3.80 -4.40
N HIS A 129 5.95 4.11 -4.16
CA HIS A 129 6.90 3.16 -3.61
C HIS A 129 7.18 3.56 -2.17
N LEU A 130 6.99 2.59 -1.28
CA LEU A 130 7.29 2.70 0.15
C LEU A 130 8.68 2.14 0.37
N ALA A 131 9.64 3.03 0.60
CA ALA A 131 11.02 2.66 0.89
C ALA A 131 11.32 2.86 2.38
N PRO A 132 12.17 2.02 3.00
CA PRO A 132 12.62 2.23 4.36
C PRO A 132 13.24 3.63 4.56
N GLY A 133 12.92 4.29 5.67
CA GLY A 133 13.46 5.59 6.05
C GLY A 133 14.98 5.58 6.26
N ALA A 134 15.52 4.42 6.64
CA ALA A 134 16.94 4.12 6.63
C ALA A 134 17.19 2.89 5.76
N LYS A 135 18.16 2.94 4.85
CA LYS A 135 18.56 1.77 4.06
C LYS A 135 18.91 0.62 5.03
N PRO A 136 18.32 -0.58 4.88
CA PRO A 136 18.77 -1.72 5.65
C PRO A 136 20.26 -1.93 5.38
N ALA A 137 21.04 -2.16 6.43
CA ALA A 137 22.43 -2.57 6.27
C ALA A 137 22.43 -3.82 5.39
N VAL A 138 23.10 -3.75 4.25
CA VAL A 138 23.22 -4.87 3.32
C VAL A 138 24.01 -5.95 4.04
N SER A 139 23.35 -7.04 4.42
CA SER A 139 24.01 -8.26 4.89
C SER A 139 24.48 -9.11 3.71
#